data_AF-A0A6I5C185-F1
#
_entry.id   AF-A0A6I5C185-F1
#
_cell.length_a   1.000
_cell.length_b   1.000
_cell.length_c   1.000
_cell.angle_alpha   90.00
_cell.angle_beta   90.00
_cell.angle_gamma   90.00
#
_symmetry.space_group_name_H-M   'P 1'
#
loop_
_entity.id
_entity.type
_entity.pdbx_description
1 polymer ?
#
loop_
_entity_poly.entity_id
_entity_poly.type
_entity_poly.pdbx_seq_one_letter_code
_entity_poly.pdbx_strand_id
1 'polypeptide(L)'
;MSSSTAGSRLSPVTGAAPAAPFSLCAREPHVPADRLVAEMVPPPRFDSVRFATYIPDPKQPTQTEAVRVLEGFAAGLGGAHAAGPARRGLFGFGRAKAPKVPAGP
;
A
#
# COMPACT_ATOMS: atom_id res chain seq x y z
N MET A 1 -41.60 9.63 4.90
CA MET A 1 -42.02 9.68 6.31
C MET A 1 -40.85 9.18 7.14
N SER A 2 -40.02 10.10 7.65
CA SER A 2 -38.82 9.76 8.42
C SER A 2 -39.04 10.14 9.87
N SER A 3 -39.26 9.14 10.72
CA SER A 3 -39.36 9.34 12.15
C SER A 3 -37.99 9.13 12.79
N SER A 4 -37.46 10.22 13.31
CA SER A 4 -36.30 10.27 14.20
C SER A 4 -36.78 9.93 15.61
N THR A 5 -36.21 8.91 16.26
CA THR A 5 -36.49 8.64 17.69
C THR A 5 -35.20 8.33 18.46
N ALA A 6 -34.82 9.35 19.23
CA ALA A 6 -34.30 9.37 20.60
C ALA A 6 -33.16 8.41 20.99
N GLY A 7 -32.01 9.02 21.31
CA GLY A 7 -30.97 8.43 22.13
C GLY A 7 -31.55 7.93 23.46
N SER A 8 -31.40 6.63 23.69
CA SER A 8 -31.83 5.99 24.92
C SER A 8 -30.91 6.41 26.06
N ARG A 9 -31.55 6.85 27.16
CA ARG A 9 -30.96 7.36 28.39
C ARG A 9 -29.96 6.36 28.99
N LEU A 10 -28.85 6.89 29.53
CA LEU A 10 -27.88 6.16 30.35
C LEU A 10 -28.56 5.72 31.65
N SER A 11 -28.87 4.43 31.77
CA SER A 11 -29.23 3.81 33.05
C SER A 11 -27.99 3.67 33.94
N PRO A 12 -28.12 3.80 35.28
CA PRO A 12 -27.00 3.60 36.19
C PRO A 12 -26.53 2.14 36.10
N VAL A 13 -25.23 1.95 35.90
CA VAL A 13 -24.59 0.63 35.86
C VAL A 13 -24.60 0.00 37.26
N THR A 14 -25.69 -0.65 37.63
CA THR A 14 -25.66 -1.68 38.67
C THR A 14 -24.77 -2.80 38.14
N GLY A 15 -23.73 -3.15 38.90
CA GLY A 15 -22.62 -4.02 38.49
C GLY A 15 -23.05 -5.27 37.74
N ALA A 16 -23.06 -5.17 36.41
CA ALA A 16 -23.09 -6.31 35.52
C ALA A 16 -21.66 -6.85 35.45
N ALA A 17 -21.49 -8.15 35.71
CA ALA A 17 -20.25 -8.86 35.42
C ALA A 17 -19.76 -8.49 34.01
N PRO A 18 -18.45 -8.33 33.77
CA PRO A 18 -17.98 -7.92 32.45
C PRO A 18 -18.50 -8.93 31.43
N ALA A 19 -19.36 -8.45 30.53
CA ALA A 19 -19.82 -9.25 29.41
C ALA A 19 -18.57 -9.79 28.71
N ALA A 20 -18.45 -11.12 28.63
CA ALA A 20 -17.30 -11.75 28.03
C ALA A 20 -17.09 -11.17 26.62
N PRO A 21 -15.85 -10.87 26.22
CA PRO A 21 -15.59 -10.30 24.90
C PRO A 21 -16.14 -11.25 23.83
N PHE A 22 -16.85 -10.68 22.86
CA PHE A 22 -17.36 -11.46 21.74
C PHE A 22 -16.22 -12.18 21.01
N SER A 23 -16.45 -13.44 20.66
CA SER A 23 -15.50 -14.23 19.88
C SER A 23 -15.23 -13.56 18.53
N LEU A 24 -13.95 -13.41 18.17
CA LEU A 24 -13.56 -12.93 16.84
C LEU A 24 -13.97 -13.90 15.74
N CYS A 25 -14.04 -15.19 16.04
CA CYS A 25 -14.46 -16.23 15.09
C CYS A 25 -15.94 -16.14 14.71
N ALA A 26 -16.76 -15.41 15.49
CA ALA A 26 -18.17 -15.18 15.19
C ALA A 26 -18.40 -13.96 14.27
N ARG A 27 -17.34 -13.26 13.85
CA ARG A 27 -17.43 -12.09 12.98
C ARG A 27 -17.32 -12.50 11.52
N GLU A 28 -18.24 -11.99 10.70
CA GLU A 28 -18.22 -12.16 9.25
C GLU A 28 -17.99 -10.81 8.56
N PRO A 29 -16.74 -10.39 8.39
CA PRO A 29 -16.43 -9.13 7.71
C PRO A 29 -16.74 -9.26 6.21
N HIS A 30 -17.70 -8.46 5.75
CA HIS A 30 -18.06 -8.37 4.33
C HIS A 30 -17.37 -7.17 3.66
N VAL A 31 -16.69 -7.40 2.54
CA VAL A 31 -16.09 -6.35 1.69
C VAL A 31 -16.84 -6.35 0.36
N PRO A 32 -17.57 -5.27 0.02
CA PRO A 32 -18.34 -5.23 -1.21
C PRO A 32 -17.41 -5.09 -2.43
N ALA A 33 -17.85 -5.61 -3.58
CA ALA A 33 -17.00 -5.76 -4.77
C ALA A 33 -16.52 -4.42 -5.35
N ASP A 34 -17.36 -3.39 -5.31
CA ASP A 34 -17.03 -2.02 -5.71
C ASP A 34 -15.85 -1.45 -4.90
N ARG A 35 -15.79 -1.76 -3.60
CA ARG A 35 -14.67 -1.38 -2.74
C ARG A 35 -13.38 -2.11 -3.14
N LEU A 36 -13.46 -3.40 -3.48
CA LEU A 36 -12.28 -4.15 -3.96
C LEU A 36 -11.71 -3.55 -5.24
N VAL A 37 -12.58 -3.13 -6.16
CA VAL A 37 -12.18 -2.45 -7.40
C VAL A 37 -11.58 -1.08 -7.11
N ALA A 38 -12.19 -0.30 -6.21
CA ALA A 38 -11.68 1.02 -5.82
C ALA A 38 -10.31 0.94 -5.13
N GLU A 39 -10.02 -0.15 -4.42
CA GLU A 39 -8.75 -0.39 -3.72
C GLU A 39 -7.67 -0.98 -4.65
N MET A 40 -7.88 -1.09 -5.96
CA MET A 40 -6.83 -1.41 -6.96
C MET A 40 -5.82 -0.26 -7.17
N VAL A 41 -5.50 0.45 -6.10
CA VAL A 41 -4.45 1.46 -6.04
C VAL A 41 -3.52 1.11 -4.88
N PRO A 42 -2.23 1.47 -4.96
CA PRO A 42 -1.33 1.33 -3.82
C PRO A 42 -1.96 1.96 -2.57
N PRO A 43 -2.02 1.25 -1.43
CA PRO A 43 -2.57 1.82 -0.22
C PRO A 43 -1.81 3.10 0.18
N PRO A 44 -2.48 4.18 0.63
CA PRO A 44 -1.83 5.49 0.87
C PRO A 44 -0.62 5.44 1.81
N ARG A 45 -0.57 4.46 2.71
CA ARG A 45 0.58 4.22 3.59
C ARG A 45 1.91 3.96 2.85
N PHE A 46 1.86 3.59 1.57
CA PHE A 46 3.05 3.34 0.75
C PHE A 46 3.50 4.55 -0.06
N ASP A 47 2.71 5.64 -0.09
CA ASP A 47 2.97 6.80 -0.96
C ASP A 47 4.34 7.44 -0.68
N SER A 48 4.70 7.55 0.61
CA SER A 48 5.93 8.18 1.07
C SER A 48 7.08 7.21 1.35
N VAL A 49 6.89 5.90 1.19
CA VAL A 49 7.89 4.90 1.57
C VAL A 49 9.05 4.89 0.57
N ARG A 50 10.27 5.09 1.04
CA ARG A 50 11.50 5.03 0.23
C ARG A 50 12.57 4.23 0.97
N PHE A 51 13.52 3.65 0.24
CA PHE A 51 14.70 3.03 0.87
C PHE A 51 15.48 4.05 1.72
N ALA A 52 15.61 5.29 1.25
CA ALA A 52 16.23 6.39 1.98
C ALA A 52 15.55 6.75 3.33
N THR A 53 14.30 6.35 3.54
CA THR A 53 13.57 6.57 4.81
C THR A 53 13.62 5.37 5.75
N TYR A 54 14.21 4.25 5.33
CA TYR A 54 14.39 3.08 6.18
C TYR A 54 15.54 3.32 7.16
N ILE A 55 15.33 2.99 8.43
CA ILE A 55 16.34 3.11 9.50
C ILE A 55 16.74 1.68 9.91
N PRO A 56 17.90 1.17 9.45
CA PRO A 56 18.38 -0.14 9.83
C PRO A 56 18.71 -0.21 11.32
N ASP A 57 18.45 -1.35 11.95
CA ASP A 57 18.96 -1.67 13.28
C ASP A 57 20.48 -1.91 13.19
N PRO A 58 21.32 -1.13 13.91
CA PRO A 58 22.77 -1.32 13.94
C PRO A 58 23.21 -2.72 14.38
N LYS A 59 22.37 -3.43 15.15
CA LYS A 59 22.64 -4.81 15.60
C LYS A 59 22.34 -5.86 14.55
N GLN A 60 21.77 -5.47 13.40
CA GLN A 60 21.39 -6.36 12.31
C GLN A 60 22.02 -5.90 10.99
N PRO A 61 23.30 -6.22 10.73
CA PRO A 61 24.01 -5.77 9.52
C PRO A 61 23.32 -6.15 8.21
N THR A 62 22.60 -7.26 8.21
CA THR A 62 21.82 -7.76 7.06
C THR A 62 20.71 -6.80 6.63
N GLN A 63 20.22 -5.93 7.53
CA GLN A 63 19.23 -4.90 7.16
C GLN A 63 19.86 -3.84 6.26
N THR A 64 21.07 -3.36 6.60
CA THR A 64 21.80 -2.41 5.75
C THR A 64 22.17 -3.03 4.40
N GLU A 65 22.57 -4.31 4.40
CA GLU A 65 22.83 -5.06 3.18
C GLU A 65 21.58 -5.16 2.30
N ALA A 66 20.43 -5.52 2.87
CA ALA A 66 19.17 -5.61 2.16
C ALA A 66 18.80 -4.27 1.50
N VAL A 67 18.95 -3.15 2.21
CA VAL A 67 18.71 -1.81 1.63
C VAL A 67 19.59 -1.58 0.41
N ARG A 68 20.89 -1.82 0.51
CA ARG A 68 21.84 -1.60 -0.61
C ARG A 68 21.51 -2.46 -1.83
N VAL A 69 21.22 -3.74 -1.61
CA VAL A 69 20.87 -4.69 -2.68
C VAL A 69 19.58 -4.26 -3.37
N LEU A 70 18.55 -3.91 -2.60
CA LEU A 70 17.25 -3.52 -3.13
C LEU A 70 17.27 -2.15 -3.81
N GLU A 71 18.08 -1.20 -3.33
CA GLU A 71 18.33 0.08 -4.01
C GLU A 71 18.98 -0.13 -5.37
N GLY A 72 20.01 -0.99 -5.44
CA GLY A 72 20.68 -1.33 -6.70
C GLY A 72 19.73 -2.01 -7.70
N PHE A 73 18.90 -2.94 -7.22
CA PHE A 73 17.86 -3.56 -8.04
C PHE A 73 16.86 -2.51 -8.56
N ALA A 74 16.37 -1.62 -7.69
CA ALA A 74 15.40 -0.59 -8.05
C ALA A 74 15.95 0.42 -9.07
N ALA A 75 17.24 0.76 -9.01
CA ALA A 75 17.89 1.61 -10.00
C ALA A 75 17.80 1.02 -11.43
N GLY A 76 17.80 -0.32 -11.54
CA GLY A 76 17.59 -1.03 -12.80
C GLY A 76 16.15 -0.97 -13.35
N LEU A 77 15.17 -0.61 -12.53
CA LEU A 77 13.75 -0.52 -12.92
C LEU A 77 13.39 0.82 -13.60
N GLY A 78 14.30 1.80 -13.60
CA GLY A 78 14.09 3.15 -14.17
C GLY A 78 13.86 3.19 -15.69
N GLY A 79 13.93 2.05 -16.39
CA GLY A 79 13.58 1.92 -17.80
C GLY A 79 12.21 1.25 -17.99
N ALA A 80 11.36 1.83 -18.84
CA ALA A 80 10.02 1.35 -19.25
C ALA A 80 8.85 1.44 -18.24
N HIS A 81 9.08 1.39 -16.92
CA HIS A 81 7.96 1.38 -15.94
C HIS A 81 7.88 2.60 -14.99
N ALA A 82 8.89 3.47 -14.98
CA ALA A 82 8.94 4.64 -14.09
C ALA A 82 8.13 5.85 -14.58
N ALA A 83 7.67 5.86 -15.83
CA ALA A 83 6.76 6.88 -16.32
C ALA A 83 5.32 6.38 -16.14
N GLY A 84 4.56 7.01 -15.23
CA GLY A 84 3.10 7.03 -15.33
C GLY A 84 2.68 7.43 -16.76
N PRO A 85 1.43 7.17 -17.19
CA PRO A 85 1.04 7.19 -18.60
C PRO A 85 1.59 8.45 -19.28
N ALA A 86 2.70 8.26 -20.01
CA ALA A 86 3.26 9.33 -20.81
C ALA A 86 2.13 9.68 -21.76
N ARG A 87 1.61 10.91 -21.66
CA ARG A 87 0.63 11.41 -22.62
C ARG A 87 1.33 11.39 -23.98
N ARG A 88 1.23 10.26 -24.68
CA ARG A 88 1.78 10.06 -26.01
C ARG A 88 0.91 10.89 -26.92
N GLY A 89 1.33 12.12 -27.17
CA GLY A 89 0.70 13.00 -28.15
C GLY A 89 0.56 12.26 -29.48
N LEU A 90 -0.61 12.36 -30.09
CA LEU A 90 -1.01 11.58 -31.27
C LEU A 90 -0.32 12.00 -32.57
N PHE A 91 0.74 12.80 -32.56
CA PHE A 91 1.45 13.20 -33.78
C PHE A 91 2.94 13.48 -33.51
N GLY A 92 3.84 12.69 -34.11
CA GLY A 92 5.20 13.16 -34.44
C GLY A 92 6.38 12.37 -33.86
N PHE A 93 6.97 11.51 -34.71
CA PHE A 93 8.40 11.20 -34.86
C PHE A 93 9.35 11.29 -33.64
N GLY A 94 9.61 10.14 -33.00
CA GLY A 94 10.76 9.96 -32.12
C GLY A 94 11.14 8.49 -31.98
N ARG A 95 12.02 8.00 -32.85
CA ARG A 95 12.67 6.69 -32.70
C ARG A 95 13.61 6.73 -31.49
N ALA A 96 13.30 5.99 -30.43
CA ALA A 96 14.29 5.65 -29.41
C ALA A 96 15.13 4.47 -29.92
N LYS A 97 16.43 4.71 -30.08
CA LYS A 97 17.45 3.74 -30.50
C LYS A 97 17.61 2.65 -29.43
N ALA A 98 17.58 1.38 -29.83
CA ALA A 98 17.77 0.24 -28.93
C ALA A 98 19.16 0.28 -28.26
N PRO A 99 19.27 0.05 -26.94
CA PRO A 99 20.57 -0.10 -26.29
C PRO A 99 21.19 -1.44 -26.70
N LYS A 100 22.44 -1.37 -27.16
CA LYS A 100 23.26 -2.52 -27.52
C LYS A 100 23.75 -3.17 -26.22
N VAL A 101 23.36 -4.41 -25.97
CA VAL A 101 23.89 -5.21 -24.84
C VAL A 101 25.35 -5.54 -25.15
N PRO A 102 26.33 -5.22 -24.29
CA PRO A 102 27.66 -5.80 -24.42
C PRO A 102 27.60 -7.27 -24.01
N ALA A 103 28.02 -8.14 -24.92
CA ALA A 103 28.28 -9.54 -24.61
C ALA A 103 29.63 -9.65 -23.90
N GLY A 104 29.66 -10.49 -22.87
CA GLY A 104 30.90 -11.11 -22.40
C GLY A 104 30.77 -11.69 -20.99
N PRO A 105 31.79 -12.42 -20.53
CA PRO A 105 32.54 -13.48 -21.23
C PRO A 105 31.82 -14.85 -21.17
#